data_AF-A0A645EEL8-F1
#
_entry.id   AF-A0A645EEL8-F1
#
_cell.length_a   1.000
_cell.length_b   1.000
_cell.length_c   1.000
_cell.angle_alpha   90.00
_cell.angle_beta   90.00
_cell.angle_gamma   90.00
#
_symmetry.space_group_name_H-M   'P 1'
#
loop_
_entity.id
_entity.type
_entity.pdbx_description
1 polymer ?
#
loop_
_entity_poly.entity_id
_entity_poly.type
_entity_poly.pdbx_seq_one_letter_code
_entity_poly.pdbx_strand_id
1 'polypeptide(L)' 'MELKDINDFVQNANEEQLKAFGFLGQWMMENVPKYCTCASKCNQNCELAKALGGALMTAGQRLQGQ' A
#
# COMPACT_ATOMS: atom_id res chain seq x y z
N MET A 1 11.38 10.05 -1.93
CA MET A 1 10.90 8.68 -2.11
C MET A 1 10.26 8.62 -3.48
N GLU A 2 10.98 8.08 -4.44
CA GLU A 2 10.46 7.83 -5.78
C GLU A 2 9.55 6.59 -5.77
N LEU A 3 8.73 6.41 -6.80
CA LEU A 3 7.81 5.27 -6.89
C LEU A 3 8.56 3.93 -6.85
N LYS A 4 9.79 3.90 -7.35
CA LYS A 4 10.68 2.74 -7.30
C LYS A 4 11.08 2.37 -5.86
N ASP A 5 11.28 3.36 -5.00
CA ASP A 5 11.74 3.16 -3.62
C ASP A 5 10.72 2.36 -2.78
N ILE A 6 9.42 2.53 -3.04
CA ILE A 6 8.34 1.83 -2.34
C ILE A 6 8.32 0.34 -2.69
N ASN A 7 8.49 0.00 -3.97
CA ASN A 7 8.51 -1.40 -4.40
C ASN A 7 9.79 -2.07 -3.91
N ASP A 8 10.94 -1.39 -4.01
CA ASP A 8 12.21 -1.89 -3.51
C ASP A 8 12.16 -2.12 -1.98
N PHE A 9 11.49 -1.23 -1.23
CA PHE A 9 11.22 -1.46 0.19
C PHE A 9 10.42 -2.75 0.40
N VAL A 10 9.29 -2.92 -0.29
CA VAL A 10 8.44 -4.11 -0.10
C VAL A 10 9.15 -5.40 -0.51
N GLN A 11 10.07 -5.38 -1.48
CA GLN A 11 10.83 -6.58 -1.87
C GLN A 11 11.90 -6.96 -0.83
N ASN A 12 12.52 -5.97 -0.20
CA ASN A 12 13.59 -6.18 0.78
C ASN A 12 13.10 -6.20 2.24
N ALA A 13 11.81 -5.93 2.47
CA ALA A 13 11.21 -5.90 3.80
C ALA A 13 11.32 -7.27 4.48
N ASN A 14 11.66 -7.24 5.77
CA ASN A 14 11.60 -8.39 6.66
C ASN A 14 10.16 -8.69 7.10
N GLU A 15 9.95 -9.80 7.80
CA GLU A 15 8.60 -10.24 8.18
C GLU A 15 7.83 -9.23 9.04
N GLU A 16 8.49 -8.55 9.98
CA GLU A 16 7.85 -7.54 10.84
C GLU A 16 7.42 -6.31 10.03
N GLN A 17 8.31 -5.83 9.15
CA GLN A 17 8.03 -4.73 8.23
C GLN A 17 6.88 -5.08 7.28
N LEU A 18 6.87 -6.31 6.75
CA LEU A 18 5.79 -6.81 5.92
C LEU A 18 4.47 -6.85 6.70
N LYS A 19 4.45 -7.36 7.93
CA LYS A 19 3.25 -7.39 8.80
C LYS A 19 2.69 -6.00 9.05
N ALA A 20 3.55 -5.03 9.37
CA ALA A 20 3.16 -3.65 9.55
C ALA A 20 2.57 -3.04 8.25
N PHE A 21 3.21 -3.31 7.11
CA PHE A 21 2.72 -2.84 5.80
C PHE A 21 1.39 -3.51 5.41
N GLY A 22 1.23 -4.80 5.67
CA GLY A 22 -0.02 -5.54 5.45
C GLY A 22 -1.15 -5.01 6.32
N PHE A 23 -0.89 -4.75 7.61
CA PHE A 23 -1.85 -4.11 8.50
C PHE A 23 -2.27 -2.73 7.99
N LEU A 24 -1.31 -1.89 7.59
CA LEU A 24 -1.59 -0.58 7.01
C LEU A 24 -2.46 -0.71 5.74
N GLY A 25 -2.15 -1.67 4.88
CA GLY A 25 -2.92 -1.93 3.67
C GLY A 25 -4.37 -2.27 3.96
N GLN A 26 -4.59 -3.20 4.88
CA GLN A 26 -5.93 -3.58 5.32
C GLN A 26 -6.68 -2.40 5.95
N TRP A 27 -6.03 -1.68 6.88
CA TRP A 27 -6.60 -0.50 7.50
C TRP A 27 -7.00 0.55 6.46
N MET A 28 -6.14 0.81 5.47
CA MET A 28 -6.45 1.76 4.41
C MET A 28 -7.65 1.30 3.56
N MET A 29 -7.76 0.03 3.19
CA MET A 29 -8.93 -0.46 2.44
C MET A 29 -10.25 -0.23 3.20
N GLU A 30 -10.26 -0.45 4.51
CA GLU A 30 -11.45 -0.29 5.36
C GLU A 30 -11.82 1.17 5.64
N ASN A 31 -10.83 2.07 5.63
CA ASN A 31 -10.98 3.44 6.12
C ASN A 31 -10.94 4.49 5.00
N VAL A 32 -10.33 4.21 3.85
CA VAL A 32 -10.35 5.12 2.68
C VAL A 32 -11.77 5.52 2.26
N PRO A 33 -12.77 4.61 2.17
CA PRO A 33 -14.14 5.01 1.84
C PRO A 33 -14.78 5.94 2.88
N LYS A 34 -14.34 5.87 4.14
CA LYS A 34 -14.87 6.68 5.25
C LYS A 34 -14.23 8.06 5.34
N TYR A 35 -12.92 8.14 5.13
CA TYR A 35 -12.14 9.37 5.36
C TYR A 35 -11.69 10.06 4.07
N CYS A 36 -11.55 9.33 2.97
CA CYS A 36 -11.14 9.87 1.68
C CYS A 36 -12.38 10.17 0.82
N THR A 37 -13.18 11.13 1.27
CA THR A 37 -14.46 11.53 0.64
C THR A 37 -14.31 12.65 -0.40
N CYS A 38 -13.08 13.06 -0.71
CA CYS A 38 -12.81 14.11 -1.69
C CYS A 38 -13.34 13.73 -3.08
N ALA A 39 -14.03 14.66 -3.74
CA ALA A 39 -14.55 14.45 -5.10
C ALA A 39 -13.43 14.23 -6.14
N SER A 40 -12.27 14.84 -5.89
CA SER A 40 -11.03 14.50 -6.59
C SER A 40 -10.66 13.06 -6.23
N LYS A 41 -10.87 12.12 -7.16
CA LYS A 41 -10.51 10.69 -7.01
C LYS A 41 -8.99 10.51 -6.95
N CYS A 42 -8.36 11.05 -5.92
CA CYS A 42 -6.91 11.14 -5.76
C CYS A 42 -6.29 9.73 -5.76
N ASN A 43 -6.93 8.78 -5.09
CA ASN A 43 -6.56 7.36 -5.13
C ASN A 43 -6.59 6.71 -6.53
N GLN A 44 -7.32 7.28 -7.49
CA GLN A 44 -7.41 6.79 -8.87
C GLN A 44 -6.52 7.56 -9.84
N ASN A 45 -6.21 8.83 -9.55
CA ASN A 45 -5.50 9.73 -10.48
C ASN A 45 -4.10 10.11 -10.01
N CYS A 46 -3.75 9.87 -8.75
CA CYS A 46 -2.42 10.13 -8.21
C CYS A 46 -1.54 8.89 -8.37
N GLU A 47 -0.47 9.02 -9.17
CA GLU A 47 0.48 7.94 -9.41
C GLU A 47 1.16 7.47 -8.11
N LEU A 48 1.39 8.37 -7.16
CA LEU A 48 1.89 8.01 -5.82
C LEU A 48 0.89 7.14 -5.05
N ALA A 49 -0.40 7.47 -5.12
CA ALA A 49 -1.44 6.69 -4.44
C ALA A 49 -1.62 5.30 -5.08
N LYS A 50 -1.51 5.20 -6.41
CA LYS A 50 -1.51 3.92 -7.12
C LYS A 50 -0.31 3.06 -6.74
N ALA A 51 0.90 3.63 -6.74
CA ALA A 51 2.11 2.90 -6.37
C ALA A 51 2.06 2.41 -4.93
N LEU A 52 1.59 3.26 -4.00
CA LEU A 52 1.36 2.85 -2.62
C LEU A 52 0.34 1.70 -2.52
N GLY A 53 -0.80 1.80 -3.22
CA GLY A 53 -1.79 0.73 -3.25
C GLY A 53 -1.24 -0.60 -3.80
N GLY A 54 -0.43 -0.54 -4.86
CA GLY A 54 0.27 -1.71 -5.40
C GLY A 54 1.22 -2.34 -4.40
N ALA A 55 2.04 -1.53 -3.74
CA ALA A 55 3.00 -2.00 -2.76
C ALA A 55 2.34 -2.63 -1.51
N LEU A 56 1.23 -2.05 -1.05
CA LEU A 56 0.44 -2.61 0.04
C LEU A 56 -0.15 -3.99 -0.34
N MET A 57 -0.62 -4.15 -1.59
CA MET A 57 -1.06 -5.46 -2.09
C MET A 57 0.09 -6.47 -2.17
N THR A 58 1.25 -6.07 -2.72
CA THR A 58 2.43 -6.94 -2.80
C THR A 58 2.93 -7.36 -1.42
N ALA A 59 2.92 -6.46 -0.44
CA ALA A 59 3.28 -6.82 0.93
C ALA A 59 2.32 -7.88 1.51
N GLY A 60 1.01 -7.75 1.23
CA GLY A 60 0.00 -8.75 1.60
C GLY A 60 0.24 -10.11 0.96
N GLN A 61 0.61 -10.15 -0.33
CA GLN A 61 0.96 -11.40 -1.03
C GLN A 61 2.21 -12.06 -0.42
N ARG A 62 3.29 -11.29 -0.22
CA ARG A 62 4.52 -11.79 0.40
C ARG A 62 4.28 -12.38 1.79
N LEU A 63 3.39 -11.80 2.59
CA LEU A 63 3.00 -12.32 3.91
C LEU A 63 2.24 -13.65 3.83
N GLN A 64 1.43 -13.83 2.79
CA GLN A 64 0.67 -15.06 2.57
C GLN A 64 1.52 -16.18 1.96
N GLY A 65 2.78 -15.90 1.62
CA GLY A 65 3.69 -16.86 1.00
C GLY A 65 3.33 -17.19 -0.45
N GLN A 66 2.58 -16.31 -1.12
CA GLN A 66 2.25 -16.37 -2.56
C GLN A 66 3.01 -15.28 -3.32
#